data_AF-A0A5R9G7R6-F1
#
_entry.id   AF-A0A5R9G7R6-F1
#
_cell.length_a   1.000
_cell.length_b   1.000
_cell.length_c   1.000
_cell.angle_alpha   90.00
_cell.angle_beta   90.00
_cell.angle_gamma   90.00
#
_symmetry.space_group_name_H-M   'P 1'
#
loop_
_entity.id
_entity.type
_entity.pdbx_description
1 polymer ?
#
loop_
_entity_poly.entity_id
_entity_poly.type
_entity_poly.pdbx_seq_one_letter_code
_entity_poly.pdbx_strand_id
1 'polypeptide(L)'
;MELRIFISSLAIVAIMMVLSACNESSEVSVETDASPFFTTSTGAEMQGIEGKMGLLGPEFVAGKPNKHMWHFWGSAKELSGKFRAEAVNLATGEKVNPFPLDFPAPIGGPNNGADGHVPSSIELPEAGTWRLDAYFDDKLFTSIVIEVKAE
;
A
#
# COMPACT_ATOMS: atom_id res chain seq x y z
N MET A 1 65.35 -31.19 31.62
CA MET A 1 64.20 -31.04 32.53
C MET A 1 63.14 -30.29 31.75
N GLU A 2 62.19 -31.06 31.22
CA GLU A 2 60.90 -30.57 30.71
C GLU A 2 60.23 -29.68 31.78
N LEU A 3 59.57 -28.58 31.38
CA LEU A 3 58.12 -28.40 31.58
C LEU A 3 57.67 -26.98 31.17
N ARG A 4 56.88 -26.97 30.10
CA ARG A 4 55.83 -26.04 29.64
C ARG A 4 55.33 -25.01 30.67
N ILE A 5 55.04 -23.78 30.21
CA ILE A 5 53.72 -23.14 30.29
C ILE A 5 53.60 -22.19 29.10
N PHE A 6 52.93 -22.70 28.05
CA PHE A 6 52.09 -21.89 27.18
C PHE A 6 50.95 -21.33 28.05
N ILE A 7 50.63 -20.06 27.92
CA ILE A 7 49.30 -19.41 28.05
C ILE A 7 49.58 -17.91 28.29
N SER A 8 49.48 -17.13 27.22
CA SER A 8 48.90 -15.77 27.29
C SER A 8 48.61 -15.19 25.91
N SER A 9 48.84 -15.94 24.81
CA SER A 9 48.47 -15.53 23.45
C SER A 9 46.96 -15.60 23.14
N LEU A 10 46.08 -15.75 24.15
CA LEU A 10 44.63 -15.92 23.94
C LEU A 10 43.81 -14.65 24.18
N ALA A 11 44.43 -13.51 24.50
CA ALA A 11 43.67 -12.28 24.81
C ALA A 11 43.68 -11.20 23.70
N ILE A 12 44.51 -11.33 22.65
CA ILE A 12 44.72 -10.24 21.68
C ILE A 12 44.02 -10.47 20.33
N VAL A 13 43.51 -11.69 20.06
CA VAL A 13 42.75 -11.99 18.81
C VAL A 13 41.24 -11.80 18.99
N ALA A 14 40.80 -10.98 19.95
CA ALA A 14 39.38 -10.70 20.19
C ALA A 14 38.90 -9.34 19.65
N ILE A 15 39.75 -8.57 18.95
CA ILE A 15 39.40 -7.23 18.45
C ILE A 15 39.63 -7.13 16.93
N MET A 16 39.17 -8.13 16.17
CA MET A 16 39.17 -8.03 14.70
C MET A 16 38.06 -8.91 14.10
N MET A 17 36.82 -8.61 14.48
CA MET A 17 35.54 -9.15 13.96
C MET A 17 34.51 -8.51 14.90
N VAL A 18 33.67 -7.55 14.56
CA VAL A 18 32.67 -7.54 13.49
C VAL A 18 32.18 -6.09 13.35
N LEU A 19 32.39 -5.46 12.20
CA LEU A 19 31.55 -4.36 11.73
C LEU A 19 31.26 -4.58 10.25
N SER A 20 30.70 -5.75 9.94
CA SER A 20 29.88 -5.88 8.74
C SER A 20 28.53 -5.25 9.08
N ALA A 21 28.42 -3.94 8.84
CA ALA A 21 27.12 -3.32 8.70
C ALA A 21 26.51 -3.90 7.41
N CYS A 22 25.79 -5.00 7.54
CA CYS A 22 24.88 -5.43 6.50
C CYS A 22 23.82 -4.33 6.40
N ASN A 23 23.98 -3.45 5.42
CA ASN A 23 22.90 -2.60 4.96
C ASN A 23 21.86 -3.53 4.36
N GLU A 24 20.89 -3.96 5.17
CA GLU A 24 19.69 -4.63 4.70
C GLU A 24 18.87 -3.58 3.96
N SER A 25 19.23 -3.35 2.70
CA SER A 25 18.29 -2.79 1.74
C SER A 25 17.18 -3.83 1.63
N SER A 26 16.10 -3.62 2.36
CA SER A 26 14.87 -4.37 2.20
C SER A 26 14.49 -4.29 0.73
N GLU A 27 14.68 -5.38 0.00
CA GLU A 27 14.07 -5.56 -1.30
C GLU A 27 12.57 -5.46 -1.05
N VAL A 28 11.97 -4.34 -1.45
CA VAL A 28 10.52 -4.19 -1.45
C VAL A 28 10.02 -5.19 -2.48
N SER A 29 9.62 -6.38 -2.03
CA SER A 29 8.83 -7.29 -2.83
C SER A 29 7.57 -6.53 -3.21
N VAL A 30 7.49 -6.11 -4.48
CA VAL A 30 6.25 -5.58 -5.02
C VAL A 30 5.26 -6.74 -4.95
N GLU A 31 4.38 -6.71 -3.97
CA GLU A 31 3.23 -7.61 -3.93
C GLU A 31 2.45 -7.36 -5.23
N THR A 32 2.50 -8.34 -6.14
CA THR A 32 1.81 -8.29 -7.44
C THR A 32 0.42 -8.90 -7.36
N ASP A 33 0.10 -9.59 -6.27
CA ASP A 33 -1.19 -10.25 -6.11
C ASP A 33 -2.26 -9.21 -5.77
N ALA A 34 -3.45 -9.38 -6.34
CA ALA A 34 -4.59 -8.55 -6.05
C ALA A 34 -4.92 -8.57 -4.55
N SER A 35 -5.20 -7.40 -3.98
CA SER A 35 -5.59 -7.29 -2.57
C SER A 35 -6.86 -8.11 -2.32
N PRO A 36 -6.95 -8.78 -1.16
CA PRO A 36 -8.06 -9.67 -0.85
C PRO A 36 -9.38 -8.91 -0.69
N PHE A 37 -10.48 -9.64 -0.77
CA PHE A 37 -11.78 -9.15 -0.32
C PHE A 37 -11.96 -9.42 1.17
N PHE A 38 -12.61 -8.48 1.87
CA PHE A 38 -12.98 -8.60 3.28
C PHE A 38 -14.38 -8.06 3.53
N THR A 39 -15.01 -8.52 4.60
CA THR A 39 -16.34 -8.07 5.02
C THR A 39 -16.23 -7.13 6.20
N THR A 40 -16.73 -5.91 6.03
CA THR A 40 -16.79 -4.90 7.10
C THR A 40 -17.74 -5.31 8.23
N SER A 41 -17.62 -4.63 9.37
CA SER A 41 -18.52 -4.82 10.51
C SER A 41 -20.00 -4.53 10.20
N THR A 42 -20.29 -3.80 9.13
CA THR A 42 -21.65 -3.53 8.66
C THR A 42 -22.14 -4.53 7.60
N GLY A 43 -21.33 -5.52 7.23
CA GLY A 43 -21.66 -6.56 6.25
C GLY A 43 -21.38 -6.17 4.79
N ALA A 44 -20.74 -5.02 4.53
CA ALA A 44 -20.32 -4.67 3.17
C ALA A 44 -19.02 -5.40 2.80
N GLU A 45 -18.98 -5.99 1.62
CA GLU A 45 -17.78 -6.63 1.05
C GLU A 45 -16.94 -5.61 0.29
N MET A 46 -15.64 -5.57 0.55
CA MET A 46 -14.71 -4.60 -0.03
C MET A 46 -13.41 -5.27 -0.44
N GLN A 47 -12.76 -4.76 -1.48
CA GLN A 47 -11.41 -5.16 -1.85
C GLN A 47 -10.37 -4.24 -1.20
N GLY A 48 -9.36 -4.80 -0.53
CA GLY A 48 -8.27 -4.01 0.05
C GLY A 48 -7.58 -4.67 1.24
N ILE A 49 -7.23 -3.85 2.24
CA ILE A 49 -6.55 -4.27 3.48
C ILE A 49 -7.51 -4.01 4.64
N GLU A 50 -7.99 -5.09 5.26
CA GLU A 50 -8.90 -5.01 6.40
C GLU A 50 -8.34 -4.13 7.51
N GLY A 51 -9.15 -3.19 8.01
CA GLY A 51 -8.74 -2.24 9.05
C GLY A 51 -7.77 -1.15 8.59
N LYS A 52 -7.52 -0.99 7.28
CA LYS A 52 -6.73 0.12 6.74
C LYS A 52 -7.41 0.83 5.57
N MET A 53 -7.69 0.12 4.47
CA MET A 53 -8.34 0.70 3.29
C MET A 53 -9.16 -0.34 2.53
N GLY A 54 -10.34 0.05 2.05
CA GLY A 54 -11.19 -0.79 1.21
C GLY A 54 -11.88 -0.01 0.09
N LEU A 55 -12.04 -0.66 -1.06
CA LEU A 55 -12.88 -0.20 -2.16
C LEU A 55 -14.18 -0.99 -2.20
N LEU A 56 -15.28 -0.25 -2.20
CA LEU A 56 -16.61 -0.79 -2.47
C LEU A 56 -17.03 -0.32 -3.87
N GLY A 57 -17.35 -1.25 -4.76
CA GLY A 57 -17.76 -0.94 -6.12
C GLY A 57 -17.83 -2.19 -7.01
N PRO A 58 -18.17 -2.03 -8.30
CA PRO A 58 -18.08 -3.11 -9.26
C PRO A 58 -16.62 -3.49 -9.54
N GLU A 59 -16.41 -4.54 -10.32
CA GLU A 59 -15.08 -4.84 -10.86
C GLU A 59 -14.61 -3.75 -11.84
N PHE A 60 -13.29 -3.60 -11.97
CA PHE A 60 -12.69 -2.67 -12.92
C PHE A 60 -12.66 -3.28 -14.33
N VAL A 61 -13.07 -2.48 -15.31
CA VAL A 61 -12.97 -2.80 -16.75
C VAL A 61 -12.26 -1.63 -17.43
N ALA A 62 -11.27 -1.96 -18.26
CA ALA A 62 -10.45 -0.98 -18.97
C ALA A 62 -11.33 0.02 -19.76
N GLY A 63 -11.01 1.31 -19.66
CA GLY A 63 -11.73 2.40 -20.32
C GLY A 63 -13.17 2.64 -19.85
N LYS A 64 -13.65 1.94 -18.80
CA LYS A 64 -15.01 2.12 -18.27
C LYS A 64 -15.01 2.87 -16.94
N PRO A 65 -15.43 4.15 -16.92
CA PRO A 65 -15.57 4.89 -15.68
C PRO A 65 -16.69 4.27 -14.83
N ASN A 66 -16.35 3.87 -13.61
CA ASN A 66 -17.31 3.30 -12.66
C ASN A 66 -17.21 3.94 -11.28
N LYS A 67 -18.35 4.02 -10.59
CA LYS A 67 -18.41 4.58 -9.24
C LYS A 67 -17.87 3.59 -8.22
N HIS A 68 -16.87 4.04 -7.48
CA HIS A 68 -16.30 3.34 -6.34
C HIS A 68 -16.38 4.23 -5.10
N MET A 69 -16.40 3.60 -3.93
CA MET A 69 -16.31 4.28 -2.66
C MET A 69 -15.08 3.79 -1.91
N TRP A 70 -14.15 4.71 -1.71
CA TRP A 70 -12.97 4.52 -0.87
C TRP A 70 -13.39 4.60 0.59
N HIS A 71 -12.89 3.67 1.40
CA HIS A 71 -13.09 3.61 2.84
C HIS A 71 -11.73 3.54 3.52
N PHE A 72 -11.54 4.35 4.56
CA PHE A 72 -10.27 4.48 5.26
C PHE A 72 -10.46 4.29 6.77
N TRP A 73 -9.64 3.43 7.37
CA TRP A 73 -9.54 3.21 8.81
C TRP A 73 -8.26 3.84 9.32
N GLY A 74 -8.39 4.88 10.13
CA GLY A 74 -7.25 5.70 10.53
C GLY A 74 -7.65 6.85 11.43
N SER A 75 -6.68 7.36 12.17
CA SER A 75 -6.91 8.51 13.03
C SER A 75 -7.26 9.76 12.23
N ALA A 76 -7.96 10.71 12.86
CA ALA A 76 -8.27 12.01 12.26
C ALA A 76 -7.02 12.76 11.75
N LYS A 77 -5.84 12.47 12.31
CA LYS A 77 -4.55 13.03 11.87
C LYS A 77 -3.99 12.32 10.62
N GLU A 78 -4.21 11.02 10.49
CA GLU A 78 -3.82 10.29 9.27
C GLU A 78 -4.74 10.63 8.09
N LEU A 79 -6.01 10.88 8.37
CA LEU A 79 -7.04 11.19 7.38
C LEU A 79 -7.26 12.71 7.18
N SER A 80 -6.32 13.54 7.63
CA SER A 80 -6.40 14.99 7.48
C SER A 80 -5.83 15.44 6.13
N GLY A 81 -6.49 16.40 5.48
CA GLY A 81 -5.98 17.02 4.26
C GLY A 81 -6.79 16.69 3.02
N LYS A 82 -6.21 16.94 1.84
CA LYS A 82 -6.81 16.58 0.55
C LYS A 82 -6.46 15.15 0.20
N PHE A 83 -7.49 14.35 -0.07
CA PHE A 83 -7.34 13.03 -0.65
C PHE A 83 -6.89 13.15 -2.11
N ARG A 84 -5.91 12.34 -2.51
CA ARG A 84 -5.56 12.08 -3.91
C ARG A 84 -5.25 10.60 -4.10
N ALA A 85 -5.41 10.11 -5.32
CA ALA A 85 -4.97 8.79 -5.71
C ALA A 85 -4.00 8.86 -6.91
N GLU A 86 -3.08 7.93 -6.98
CA GLU A 86 -2.27 7.64 -8.17
C GLU A 86 -2.46 6.15 -8.48
N ALA A 87 -2.67 5.81 -9.76
CA ALA A 87 -2.73 4.43 -10.20
C ALA A 87 -1.47 4.08 -10.99
N VAL A 88 -0.84 2.95 -10.66
CA VAL A 88 0.39 2.49 -11.29
C VAL A 88 0.17 1.12 -11.92
N ASN A 89 0.38 0.99 -13.23
CA ASN A 89 0.36 -0.29 -13.90
C ASN A 89 1.61 -1.08 -13.49
N LEU A 90 1.44 -2.25 -12.88
CA LEU A 90 2.58 -3.01 -12.33
C LEU A 90 3.45 -3.66 -13.42
N ALA A 91 2.93 -3.85 -14.63
CA ALA A 91 3.68 -4.41 -15.75
C ALA A 91 4.51 -3.35 -16.49
N THR A 92 3.95 -2.15 -16.69
CA THR A 92 4.58 -1.10 -17.51
C THR A 92 5.24 0.00 -16.68
N GLY A 93 4.86 0.15 -15.42
CA GLY A 93 5.24 1.28 -14.57
C GLY A 93 4.53 2.59 -14.92
N GLU A 94 3.55 2.56 -15.84
CA GLU A 94 2.74 3.73 -16.19
C GLU A 94 2.00 4.26 -14.97
N LYS A 95 1.99 5.59 -14.81
CA LYS A 95 1.29 6.29 -13.74
C LYS A 95 0.19 7.16 -14.31
N VAL A 96 -1.02 7.02 -13.78
CA VAL A 96 -2.17 7.82 -14.19
C VAL A 96 -2.91 8.39 -12.98
N ASN A 97 -3.60 9.51 -13.18
CA ASN A 97 -4.64 9.94 -12.25
C ASN A 97 -5.89 9.10 -12.54
N PRO A 98 -6.38 8.28 -11.59
CA PRO A 98 -7.52 7.41 -11.81
C PRO A 98 -8.86 8.16 -11.89
N PHE A 99 -8.90 9.48 -11.62
CA PHE A 99 -10.11 10.28 -11.63
C PHE A 99 -10.31 10.98 -12.98
N PRO A 100 -11.25 10.52 -13.84
CA PRO A 100 -11.52 11.16 -15.13
C PRO A 100 -12.07 12.58 -14.97
N LEU A 101 -12.73 12.85 -13.84
CA LEU A 101 -13.12 14.18 -13.40
C LEU A 101 -12.51 14.42 -12.00
N ASP A 102 -11.38 15.12 -11.97
CA ASP A 102 -10.67 15.42 -10.72
C ASP A 102 -11.38 16.56 -9.97
N PHE A 103 -12.19 16.18 -8.98
CA PHE A 103 -12.76 17.12 -8.01
C PHE A 103 -12.14 16.83 -6.65
N PRO A 104 -11.19 17.65 -6.16
CA PRO A 104 -10.66 17.49 -4.82
C PRO A 104 -11.79 17.68 -3.80
N ALA A 105 -12.27 16.57 -3.25
CA ALA A 105 -13.28 16.56 -2.20
C ALA A 105 -12.61 16.33 -0.84
N PRO A 106 -13.06 17.02 0.22
CA PRO A 106 -12.66 16.65 1.57
C PRO A 106 -13.15 15.22 1.86
N ILE A 107 -12.42 14.50 2.70
CA ILE A 107 -12.88 13.19 3.17
C ILE A 107 -14.22 13.33 3.91
N GLY A 108 -15.16 12.44 3.60
CA GLY A 108 -16.41 12.31 4.34
C GLY A 108 -16.17 11.65 5.70
N GLY A 109 -17.16 11.76 6.60
CA GLY A 109 -17.11 11.11 7.91
C GLY A 109 -17.28 9.59 7.86
N PRO A 110 -17.52 8.93 9.01
CA PRO A 110 -17.62 7.48 9.08
C PRO A 110 -18.71 6.88 8.18
N ASN A 111 -18.40 5.75 7.54
CA ASN A 111 -19.34 4.99 6.69
C ASN A 111 -18.91 3.52 6.58
N ASN A 112 -19.85 2.58 6.54
CA ASN A 112 -19.57 1.13 6.45
C ASN A 112 -18.50 0.60 7.42
N GLY A 113 -18.45 1.17 8.63
CA GLY A 113 -17.47 0.80 9.67
C GLY A 113 -16.09 1.47 9.55
N ALA A 114 -15.82 2.24 8.48
CA ALA A 114 -14.61 3.04 8.32
C ALA A 114 -14.73 4.42 8.98
N ASP A 115 -13.59 5.05 9.26
CA ASP A 115 -13.50 6.38 9.90
C ASP A 115 -13.74 7.53 8.90
N GLY A 116 -13.41 7.30 7.62
CA GLY A 116 -13.67 8.23 6.54
C GLY A 116 -13.92 7.55 5.21
N HIS A 117 -14.58 8.26 4.29
CA HIS A 117 -14.88 7.75 2.96
C HIS A 117 -14.83 8.82 1.87
N VAL A 118 -14.60 8.40 0.62
CA VAL A 118 -14.66 9.26 -0.56
C VAL A 118 -15.36 8.50 -1.69
N PRO A 119 -16.47 9.01 -2.26
CA PRO A 119 -17.02 8.48 -3.50
C PRO A 119 -16.27 9.06 -4.71
N SER A 120 -15.89 8.21 -5.67
CA SER A 120 -15.17 8.63 -6.88
C SER A 120 -15.68 7.89 -8.11
N SER A 121 -15.66 8.54 -9.27
CA SER A 121 -15.60 7.83 -10.55
C SER A 121 -14.15 7.45 -10.79
N ILE A 122 -13.87 6.17 -11.04
CA ILE A 122 -12.53 5.68 -11.35
C ILE A 122 -12.53 5.11 -12.77
N GLU A 123 -11.51 5.47 -13.55
CA GLU A 123 -11.26 4.95 -14.88
C GLU A 123 -9.77 4.61 -15.03
N LEU A 124 -9.48 3.40 -15.54
CA LEU A 124 -8.13 2.94 -15.84
C LEU A 124 -8.05 2.55 -17.32
N PRO A 125 -7.02 2.97 -18.06
CA PRO A 125 -7.01 2.91 -19.51
C PRO A 125 -6.84 1.50 -20.06
N GLU A 126 -6.12 0.64 -19.34
CA GLU A 126 -5.70 -0.69 -19.83
C GLU A 126 -6.01 -1.79 -18.82
N ALA A 127 -6.24 -3.00 -19.35
CA ALA A 127 -6.39 -4.20 -18.55
C ALA A 127 -5.07 -4.61 -17.89
N GLY A 128 -5.17 -5.35 -16.79
CA GLY A 128 -4.02 -5.89 -16.05
C GLY A 128 -4.03 -5.47 -14.58
N THR A 129 -2.88 -5.66 -13.94
CA THR A 129 -2.71 -5.43 -12.51
C THR A 129 -2.27 -3.99 -12.24
N TRP A 130 -3.06 -3.28 -11.43
CA TRP A 130 -2.80 -1.89 -11.06
C TRP A 130 -2.67 -1.75 -9.56
N ARG A 131 -1.68 -0.98 -9.11
CA ARG A 131 -1.58 -0.52 -7.73
C ARG A 131 -2.24 0.85 -7.60
N LEU A 132 -3.15 0.99 -6.65
CA LEU A 132 -3.80 2.24 -6.28
C LEU A 132 -3.14 2.77 -5.01
N ASP A 133 -2.43 3.88 -5.15
CA ASP A 133 -1.75 4.58 -4.07
C ASP A 133 -2.67 5.70 -3.54
N ALA A 134 -3.10 5.61 -2.29
CA ALA A 134 -3.95 6.61 -1.64
C ALA A 134 -3.11 7.57 -0.77
N TYR A 135 -3.35 8.87 -0.89
CA TYR A 135 -2.59 9.88 -0.18
C TYR A 135 -3.48 10.93 0.49
N PHE A 136 -2.99 11.50 1.58
CA PHE A 136 -3.55 12.69 2.24
C PHE A 136 -2.44 13.75 2.39
N ASP A 137 -2.65 14.96 1.85
CA ASP A 137 -1.67 16.06 1.83
C ASP A 137 -0.25 15.57 1.45
N ASP A 138 -0.18 14.85 0.34
CA ASP A 138 1.02 14.25 -0.27
C ASP A 138 1.71 13.12 0.50
N LYS A 139 1.18 12.73 1.66
CA LYS A 139 1.68 11.55 2.39
C LYS A 139 0.94 10.31 1.94
N LEU A 140 1.70 9.29 1.54
CA LEU A 140 1.14 7.98 1.23
C LEU A 140 0.49 7.43 2.50
N PHE A 141 -0.79 7.09 2.41
CA PHE A 141 -1.54 6.47 3.48
C PHE A 141 -1.42 4.95 3.41
N THR A 142 -1.76 4.36 2.26
CA THR A 142 -1.55 2.96 1.93
C THR A 142 -1.73 2.74 0.42
N SER A 143 -1.36 1.55 -0.04
CA SER A 143 -1.60 1.08 -1.40
C SER A 143 -2.41 -0.21 -1.38
N ILE A 144 -3.22 -0.45 -2.41
CA ILE A 144 -3.83 -1.75 -2.70
C ILE A 144 -3.60 -2.13 -4.16
N VAL A 145 -3.71 -3.41 -4.48
CA VAL A 145 -3.55 -3.93 -5.83
C VAL A 145 -4.91 -4.44 -6.32
N ILE A 146 -5.26 -4.11 -7.55
CA ILE A 146 -6.52 -4.51 -8.18
C ILE A 146 -6.26 -5.10 -9.57
N GLU A 147 -7.20 -5.91 -10.03
CA GLU A 147 -7.22 -6.41 -11.41
C GLU A 147 -8.23 -5.61 -12.24
N VAL A 148 -7.79 -5.20 -13.42
CA VAL A 148 -8.62 -4.52 -14.43
C VAL A 148 -8.85 -5.48 -15.58
N LYS A 149 -10.11 -5.81 -15.86
CA LYS A 149 -10.49 -6.69 -16.96
C LYS A 149 -10.44 -5.96 -18.29
N ALA A 150 -10.16 -6.71 -19.36
CA ALA A 150 -10.40 -6.22 -20.72
C ALA A 150 -11.90 -6.00 -20.94
N GLU A 151 -12.25 -5.06 -21.82
CA GLU A 151 -13.63 -4.82 -22.25
C GLU A 151 -14.24 -6.00 -23.02
#